data_AF-A0A4U3A9B9-F1
#
_entry.id   AF-A0A4U3A9B9-F1
#
_cell.length_a   1.000
_cell.length_b   1.000
_cell.length_c   1.000
_cell.angle_alpha   90.00
_cell.angle_beta   90.00
_cell.angle_gamma   90.00
#
_symmetry.space_group_name_H-M   'P 1'
#
loop_
_entity.id
_entity.type
_entity.pdbx_description
1 polymer ?
#
loop_
_entity_poly.entity_id
_entity_poly.type
_entity_poly.pdbx_seq_one_letter_code
_entity_poly.pdbx_strand_id
1 'polypeptide(L)'
;DYEKHETEFVDASKINQPDLAEVANASLDKKQVIGRISIPSVSLEIPVLKSSTEKNLLSGAATVKENQVMGKGNYALAGHNMSKKGVLFSDIASLKKGDKIYLYDNANEYEYTVTGVSEVTPDKWEVVEDHGKDEITLITCVSVKDNSKRFVIIGDLVGTKAKK
;
A
#
# COMPACT_ATOMS: atom_id res chain seq x y z
N ASP A 1 -25.75 -12.90 6.15
CA ASP A 1 -25.42 -11.90 7.18
C ASP A 1 -23.93 -11.89 7.38
N TYR A 2 -23.28 -10.81 6.92
CA TYR A 2 -21.84 -10.64 7.01
C TYR A 2 -21.56 -9.95 8.35
N GLU A 3 -20.89 -10.65 9.26
CA GLU A 3 -20.39 -10.03 10.49
C GLU A 3 -19.17 -9.19 10.12
N LYS A 4 -19.33 -7.86 10.21
CA LYS A 4 -18.22 -6.91 10.14
C LYS A 4 -17.27 -7.23 11.29
N HIS A 5 -16.24 -8.04 11.04
CA HIS A 5 -15.19 -8.23 12.03
C HIS A 5 -14.56 -6.87 12.32
N GLU A 6 -14.54 -6.50 13.60
CA GLU A 6 -13.82 -5.34 14.14
C GLU A 6 -12.32 -5.51 13.90
N THR A 7 -11.90 -5.36 12.65
CA THR A 7 -10.52 -5.04 12.35
C THR A 7 -10.37 -3.56 12.71
N GLU A 8 -9.43 -3.22 13.59
CA GLU A 8 -9.07 -1.82 13.84
C GLU A 8 -8.43 -1.27 12.56
N PHE A 9 -9.27 -0.85 11.62
CA PHE A 9 -8.84 -0.19 10.41
C PHE A 9 -8.36 1.20 10.79
N VAL A 10 -7.16 1.57 10.33
CA VAL A 10 -6.80 2.98 10.29
C VAL A 10 -7.68 3.63 9.23
N ASP A 11 -8.61 4.46 9.70
CA ASP A 11 -9.46 5.27 8.86
C ASP A 11 -8.58 6.13 7.94
N ALA A 12 -8.47 5.73 6.68
CA ALA A 12 -7.64 6.41 5.70
C ALA A 12 -8.09 7.85 5.46
N SER A 13 -9.31 8.24 5.86
CA SER A 13 -9.78 9.62 5.85
C SER A 13 -9.13 10.50 6.92
N LYS A 14 -8.60 9.89 7.99
CA LYS A 14 -7.92 10.58 9.11
C LYS A 14 -6.41 10.72 8.94
N ILE A 15 -5.86 10.15 7.87
CA ILE A 15 -4.44 10.27 7.55
C ILE A 15 -4.15 11.70 7.05
N ASN A 16 -3.41 12.47 7.85
CA ASN A 16 -2.95 13.80 7.49
C ASN A 16 -1.84 13.73 6.43
N GLN A 17 -1.92 14.58 5.41
CA GLN A 17 -0.86 14.73 4.40
C GLN A 17 0.32 15.50 5.03
N PRO A 18 1.51 14.89 5.17
CA PRO A 18 2.68 15.58 5.69
C PRO A 18 3.26 16.53 4.66
N ASP A 19 4.19 17.38 5.08
CA ASP A 19 5.04 18.13 4.16
C ASP A 19 6.28 17.31 3.73
N LEU A 20 7.01 17.83 2.72
CA LEU A 20 8.20 17.15 2.21
C LEU A 20 9.36 17.13 3.20
N ALA A 21 9.45 18.10 4.11
CA ALA A 21 10.50 18.15 5.12
C ALA A 21 10.25 17.11 6.21
N GLU A 22 9.00 16.87 6.60
CA GLU A 22 8.61 15.80 7.52
C GLU A 22 8.97 14.44 6.95
N VAL A 23 8.66 14.18 5.67
CA VAL A 23 9.05 12.94 4.98
C VAL A 23 10.58 12.81 4.89
N ALA A 24 11.30 13.89 4.58
CA ALA A 24 12.76 13.86 4.48
C ALA A 24 13.47 13.63 5.84
N ASN A 25 12.88 14.13 6.92
CA ASN A 25 13.41 13.99 8.28
C ASN A 25 12.84 12.77 9.02
N ALA A 26 11.93 12.01 8.39
CA ALA A 26 11.30 10.86 9.00
C ALA A 26 12.35 9.78 9.32
N SER A 27 12.43 9.42 10.59
CA SER A 27 13.29 8.30 11.02
C SER A 27 12.58 6.98 10.75
N LEU A 28 13.14 6.18 9.84
CA LEU A 28 12.71 4.81 9.59
C LEU A 28 12.89 3.97 10.87
N ASP A 29 11.80 3.45 11.43
CA ASP A 29 11.85 2.48 12.51
C ASP A 29 12.09 1.07 11.93
N LYS A 30 13.35 0.66 11.90
CA LYS A 30 13.75 -0.67 11.38
C LYS A 30 13.06 -1.83 12.08
N LYS A 31 12.57 -1.65 13.33
CA LYS A 31 11.85 -2.71 14.05
C LYS A 31 10.43 -2.93 13.52
N GLN A 32 9.87 -1.93 12.83
CA GLN A 32 8.55 -2.00 12.21
C GLN A 32 8.61 -2.50 10.77
N VAL A 33 9.80 -2.59 10.16
CA VAL A 33 9.96 -3.08 8.79
C VAL A 33 9.73 -4.58 8.75
N ILE A 34 8.72 -5.00 7.99
CA ILE A 34 8.34 -6.40 7.80
C ILE A 34 8.64 -6.90 6.39
N GLY A 35 9.06 -6.01 5.50
CA GLY A 35 9.36 -6.34 4.12
C GLY A 35 9.67 -5.10 3.28
N ARG A 36 9.59 -5.25 1.96
CA ARG A 36 9.69 -4.14 1.00
C ARG A 36 8.77 -4.38 -0.19
N ILE A 37 8.37 -3.30 -0.84
CA ILE A 37 7.62 -3.31 -2.09
C ILE A 37 8.47 -2.67 -3.20
N SER A 38 8.45 -3.27 -4.38
CA SER A 38 9.09 -2.74 -5.59
C SER A 38 8.11 -2.75 -6.76
N ILE A 39 8.05 -1.63 -7.49
CA ILE A 39 7.22 -1.46 -8.67
C ILE A 39 8.08 -0.84 -9.78
N PRO A 40 8.75 -1.66 -10.60
CA PRO A 40 9.77 -1.19 -11.54
C PRO A 40 9.26 -0.20 -12.59
N SER A 41 8.00 -0.32 -13.03
CA SER A 41 7.43 0.57 -14.07
C SER A 41 7.37 2.04 -13.65
N VAL A 42 7.39 2.30 -12.34
CA VAL A 42 7.39 3.65 -11.75
C VAL A 42 8.65 3.93 -10.92
N SER A 43 9.68 3.09 -11.04
CA SER A 43 10.94 3.18 -10.28
C SER A 43 10.75 3.29 -8.77
N LEU A 44 9.73 2.62 -8.23
CA LEU A 44 9.43 2.62 -6.80
C LEU A 44 10.11 1.44 -6.10
N GLU A 45 10.81 1.72 -5.02
CA GLU A 45 11.26 0.71 -4.06
C GLU A 45 11.30 1.32 -2.65
N ILE A 46 10.42 0.84 -1.76
CA ILE A 46 10.28 1.39 -0.39
C ILE A 46 10.03 0.26 0.63
N PRO A 47 10.40 0.46 1.91
CA PRO A 47 10.09 -0.51 2.96
C PRO A 47 8.58 -0.64 3.19
N VAL A 48 8.18 -1.83 3.65
CA VAL A 48 6.83 -2.12 4.14
C VAL A 48 6.88 -2.19 5.65
N LEU A 49 6.09 -1.36 6.31
CA LEU A 49 6.00 -1.23 7.76
C LEU A 49 4.71 -1.82 8.30
N LYS A 50 4.79 -2.43 9.48
CA LYS A 50 3.63 -2.91 10.22
C LYS A 50 2.85 -1.74 10.79
N SER A 51 1.54 -1.75 10.59
CA SER A 51 0.54 -0.76 11.03
C SER A 51 0.68 0.62 10.39
N SER A 52 -0.44 1.15 9.91
CA SER A 52 -0.58 2.48 9.27
C SER A 52 -0.61 3.65 10.27
N THR A 53 0.41 3.73 11.13
CA THR A 53 0.63 4.92 11.97
C THR A 53 1.14 6.09 11.11
N GLU A 54 0.88 7.33 11.52
CA GLU A 54 1.40 8.52 10.81
C GLU A 54 2.91 8.42 10.60
N LYS A 55 3.67 8.07 11.65
CA LYS A 55 5.12 7.88 11.58
C LYS A 55 5.54 6.84 10.53
N ASN A 56 4.82 5.73 10.43
CA ASN A 56 5.18 4.67 9.49
C ASN A 56 4.93 5.11 8.04
N LEU A 57 3.79 5.77 7.79
CA LEU A 57 3.41 6.29 6.48
C LEU A 57 4.39 7.35 5.95
N LEU A 58 5.09 8.09 6.83
CA LEU A 58 6.17 9.01 6.43
C LEU A 58 7.39 8.29 5.83
N SER A 59 7.61 7.03 6.20
CA SER A 59 8.88 6.33 5.95
C SER A 59 8.79 5.17 4.95
N GLY A 60 7.59 4.84 4.47
CA GLY A 60 7.37 3.76 3.52
C GLY A 60 5.89 3.47 3.27
N ALA A 61 5.61 2.24 2.82
CA ALA A 61 4.25 1.71 2.73
C ALA A 61 3.87 1.05 4.04
N ALA A 62 2.63 1.22 4.51
CA ALA A 62 2.18 0.64 5.78
C ALA A 62 0.97 -0.29 5.59
N THR A 63 0.90 -1.36 6.38
CA THR A 63 -0.22 -2.32 6.34
C THR A 63 -1.51 -1.68 6.82
N VAL A 64 -2.59 -1.84 6.04
CA VAL A 64 -3.91 -1.27 6.35
C VAL A 64 -4.70 -2.11 7.36
N LYS A 65 -4.70 -3.43 7.19
CA LYS A 65 -5.37 -4.36 8.11
C LYS A 65 -4.38 -4.98 9.07
N GLU A 66 -4.86 -5.35 10.24
CA GLU A 66 -4.13 -6.21 11.16
C GLU A 66 -4.05 -7.65 10.62
N ASN A 67 -3.01 -8.38 11.03
CA ASN A 67 -2.84 -9.81 10.74
C ASN A 67 -2.82 -10.22 9.25
N GLN A 68 -2.55 -9.28 8.36
CA GLN A 68 -2.35 -9.58 6.93
C GLN A 68 -1.15 -10.50 6.72
N VAL A 69 -1.27 -11.41 5.75
CA VAL A 69 -0.22 -12.36 5.41
C VAL A 69 0.20 -12.12 3.97
N MET A 70 1.48 -11.81 3.74
CA MET A 70 1.98 -11.58 2.38
C MET A 70 1.74 -12.81 1.49
N GLY A 71 1.23 -12.59 0.28
CA GLY A 71 0.87 -13.66 -0.65
C GLY A 71 -0.43 -14.40 -0.34
N LYS A 72 -1.24 -13.96 0.63
CA LYS A 72 -2.55 -14.57 0.94
C LYS A 72 -3.64 -13.54 1.16
N GLY A 73 -4.83 -13.82 0.62
CA GLY A 73 -6.00 -12.93 0.72
C GLY A 73 -5.73 -11.57 0.05
N ASN A 74 -6.45 -10.54 0.46
CA ASN A 74 -6.22 -9.18 -0.03
C ASN A 74 -5.20 -8.46 0.85
N TYR A 75 -3.95 -8.36 0.38
CA TYR A 75 -2.88 -7.68 1.09
C TYR A 75 -2.90 -6.18 0.79
N ALA A 76 -3.37 -5.38 1.73
CA ALA A 76 -3.57 -3.95 1.59
C ALA A 76 -2.45 -3.11 2.21
N LEU A 77 -1.90 -2.20 1.42
CA LEU A 77 -0.88 -1.22 1.79
C LEU A 77 -1.33 0.21 1.49
N ALA A 78 -1.07 1.13 2.42
CA ALA A 78 -1.26 2.56 2.22
C ALA A 78 0.08 3.29 2.17
N GLY A 79 0.14 4.38 1.42
CA GLY A 79 1.29 5.29 1.39
C GLY A 79 0.87 6.69 0.96
N HIS A 80 1.65 7.70 1.35
CA HIS A 80 1.35 9.09 0.97
C HIS A 80 1.64 9.36 -0.50
N ASN A 81 0.80 10.22 -1.10
CA ASN A 81 1.08 10.89 -2.36
C ASN A 81 1.54 12.32 -2.05
N MET A 82 2.84 12.57 -2.23
CA MET A 82 3.47 13.86 -1.97
C MET A 82 3.42 14.80 -3.18
N SER A 83 2.74 14.39 -4.26
CA SER A 83 2.69 15.09 -5.55
C SER A 83 4.10 15.44 -6.08
N LYS A 84 5.09 14.62 -5.70
CA LYS A 84 6.49 14.74 -6.07
C LYS A 84 6.99 13.40 -6.58
N LYS A 85 7.39 13.39 -7.85
CA LYS A 85 7.92 12.20 -8.52
C LYS A 85 9.04 11.55 -7.71
N GLY A 86 8.98 10.24 -7.58
CA GLY A 86 9.94 9.39 -6.88
C GLY A 86 9.76 9.35 -5.36
N VAL A 87 8.73 9.99 -4.79
CA VAL A 87 8.50 10.01 -3.35
C VAL A 87 7.30 9.15 -2.98
N LEU A 88 7.52 8.11 -2.16
CA LEU A 88 6.49 7.21 -1.62
C LEU A 88 5.53 6.75 -2.73
N PHE A 89 4.22 6.82 -2.51
CA PHE A 89 3.21 6.38 -3.47
C PHE A 89 2.76 7.51 -4.42
N SER A 90 3.60 8.52 -4.68
CA SER A 90 3.24 9.62 -5.58
C SER A 90 3.00 9.17 -7.03
N ASP A 91 3.73 8.13 -7.48
CA ASP A 91 3.70 7.71 -8.88
C ASP A 91 2.81 6.49 -9.16
N ILE A 92 2.25 5.84 -8.12
CA ILE A 92 1.51 4.57 -8.31
C ILE A 92 0.18 4.75 -9.05
N ALA A 93 -0.37 5.97 -9.08
CA ALA A 93 -1.56 6.29 -9.87
C ALA A 93 -1.31 6.20 -11.38
N SER A 94 -0.04 6.20 -11.82
CA SER A 94 0.35 6.04 -13.22
C SER A 94 0.45 4.57 -13.68
N LEU A 95 0.27 3.62 -12.76
CA LEU A 95 0.30 2.20 -13.07
C LEU A 95 -0.80 1.81 -14.05
N LYS A 96 -0.50 0.82 -14.88
CA LYS A 96 -1.40 0.30 -15.91
C LYS A 96 -1.63 -1.17 -15.71
N LYS A 97 -2.77 -1.64 -16.23
CA LYS A 97 -3.06 -3.08 -16.29
C LYS A 97 -1.90 -3.82 -16.94
N GLY A 98 -1.41 -4.86 -16.27
CA GLY A 98 -0.24 -5.64 -16.71
C GLY A 98 1.08 -5.25 -16.03
N ASP A 99 1.15 -4.09 -15.36
CA ASP A 99 2.35 -3.71 -14.60
C ASP A 99 2.61 -4.68 -13.45
N LYS A 100 3.89 -4.88 -13.13
CA LYS A 100 4.33 -5.83 -12.11
C LYS A 100 4.57 -5.13 -10.77
N ILE A 101 4.04 -5.71 -9.71
CA ILE A 101 4.30 -5.33 -8.33
C ILE A 101 4.99 -6.50 -7.66
N TYR A 102 6.12 -6.26 -7.01
CA TYR A 102 6.85 -7.25 -6.26
C TYR A 102 6.80 -6.89 -4.78
N LEU A 103 6.36 -7.85 -3.97
CA LEU A 103 6.36 -7.74 -2.52
C LEU A 103 7.36 -8.75 -1.97
N TYR A 104 8.15 -8.34 -0.98
CA TYR A 104 9.18 -9.18 -0.39
C TYR A 104 9.01 -9.19 1.12
N ASP A 105 8.95 -10.38 1.69
CA ASP A 105 9.19 -10.57 3.12
C ASP A 105 10.65 -11.04 3.35
N ASN A 106 10.93 -11.58 4.54
CA ASN A 106 12.26 -12.08 4.89
C ASN A 106 12.65 -13.37 4.14
N ALA A 107 11.69 -14.11 3.59
CA ALA A 107 11.87 -15.46 3.05
C ALA A 107 11.46 -15.60 1.58
N ASN A 108 10.58 -14.75 1.07
CA ASN A 108 9.86 -14.93 -0.19
C ASN A 108 9.75 -13.61 -0.96
N GLU A 109 9.62 -13.77 -2.27
CA GLU A 109 9.18 -12.78 -3.23
C GLU A 109 7.81 -13.19 -3.78
N TYR A 110 6.87 -12.26 -3.74
CA TYR A 110 5.53 -12.40 -4.26
C TYR A 110 5.38 -11.48 -5.47
N GLU A 111 5.05 -12.07 -6.62
CA GLU A 111 4.82 -11.33 -7.86
C GLU A 111 3.31 -11.14 -8.06
N TYR A 112 2.90 -9.89 -8.21
CA TYR A 112 1.54 -9.48 -8.51
C TYR A 112 1.49 -8.78 -9.88
N THR A 113 0.35 -8.85 -10.55
CA THR A 113 0.09 -8.14 -11.80
C THR A 113 -1.09 -7.20 -11.64
N VAL A 114 -0.90 -5.91 -11.90
CA VAL A 114 -1.94 -4.89 -11.83
C VAL A 114 -3.10 -5.26 -12.74
N THR A 115 -4.31 -5.28 -12.18
CA THR A 115 -5.55 -5.56 -12.90
C THR A 115 -6.37 -4.31 -13.17
N GLY A 116 -6.25 -3.30 -12.30
CA GLY A 116 -6.95 -2.04 -12.46
C GLY A 116 -6.47 -0.93 -11.51
N VAL A 117 -6.81 0.30 -11.90
CA VAL A 117 -6.65 1.51 -11.09
C VAL A 117 -8.00 2.20 -11.06
N SER A 118 -8.44 2.63 -9.87
CA SER A 118 -9.73 3.29 -9.68
C SER A 118 -9.62 4.43 -8.69
N GLU A 119 -10.51 5.41 -8.82
CA GLU A 119 -10.74 6.44 -7.80
C GLU A 119 -11.92 6.03 -6.93
N VAL A 120 -11.74 6.09 -5.61
CA VAL A 120 -12.79 5.81 -4.63
C VAL A 120 -12.85 6.91 -3.57
N THR A 121 -13.95 6.95 -2.83
CA THR A 121 -14.07 7.78 -1.64
C THR A 121 -13.30 7.14 -0.46
N PRO A 122 -12.77 7.93 0.49
CA PRO A 122 -11.97 7.42 1.61
C PRO A 122 -12.70 6.41 2.52
N ASP A 123 -14.03 6.45 2.54
CA ASP A 123 -14.91 5.56 3.32
C ASP A 123 -15.16 4.20 2.65
N LYS A 124 -14.64 3.96 1.45
CA LYS A 124 -14.87 2.72 0.70
C LYS A 124 -13.97 1.56 1.19
N TRP A 125 -14.24 1.07 2.40
CA TRP A 125 -13.50 -0.03 3.05
C TRP A 125 -13.56 -1.37 2.31
N GLU A 126 -14.62 -1.61 1.53
CA GLU A 126 -14.81 -2.85 0.76
C GLU A 126 -13.58 -3.18 -0.12
N VAL A 127 -12.83 -2.18 -0.57
CA VAL A 127 -11.66 -2.41 -1.45
C VAL A 127 -10.51 -3.14 -0.76
N VAL A 128 -10.43 -3.13 0.58
CA VAL A 128 -9.37 -3.81 1.34
C VAL A 128 -9.83 -5.14 1.93
N GLU A 129 -11.10 -5.52 1.75
CA GLU A 129 -11.60 -6.79 2.27
C GLU A 129 -11.09 -7.99 1.50
N ASP A 130 -11.16 -9.17 2.12
CA ASP A 130 -10.76 -10.40 1.48
C ASP A 130 -11.86 -10.91 0.54
N HIS A 131 -11.54 -11.02 -0.74
CA HIS A 131 -12.48 -11.43 -1.79
C HIS A 131 -12.37 -12.91 -2.18
N GLY A 132 -11.77 -13.75 -1.33
CA GLY A 132 -11.55 -15.18 -1.61
C GLY A 132 -10.51 -15.45 -2.70
N LYS A 133 -9.64 -14.49 -2.98
CA LYS A 133 -8.49 -14.61 -3.89
C LYS A 133 -7.26 -13.91 -3.31
N ASP A 134 -6.08 -14.29 -3.80
CA ASP A 134 -4.82 -13.67 -3.41
C ASP A 134 -4.54 -12.44 -4.28
N GLU A 135 -4.59 -11.27 -3.67
CA GLU A 135 -4.45 -9.99 -4.35
C GLU A 135 -3.69 -8.98 -3.48
N ILE A 136 -3.28 -7.88 -4.09
CA ILE A 136 -2.66 -6.74 -3.42
C ILE A 136 -3.47 -5.49 -3.73
N THR A 137 -3.74 -4.69 -2.70
CA THR A 137 -4.42 -3.40 -2.80
C THR A 137 -3.48 -2.29 -2.34
N LEU A 138 -3.15 -1.37 -3.24
CA LEU A 138 -2.33 -0.19 -2.90
C LEU A 138 -3.23 1.05 -2.86
N ILE A 139 -3.15 1.80 -1.76
CA ILE A 139 -3.97 2.99 -1.52
C ILE A 139 -3.07 4.21 -1.40
N THR A 140 -3.41 5.25 -2.16
CA THR A 140 -2.75 6.55 -2.05
C THR A 140 -3.74 7.70 -2.21
N CYS A 141 -3.37 8.88 -1.74
CA CYS A 141 -4.19 10.08 -1.90
C CYS A 141 -4.18 10.55 -3.37
N VAL A 142 -5.25 11.20 -3.84
CA VAL A 142 -5.26 11.75 -5.22
C VAL A 142 -4.23 12.89 -5.36
N SER A 143 -4.13 13.76 -4.36
CA SER A 143 -3.06 14.74 -4.28
C SER A 143 -2.86 15.23 -2.85
N VAL A 144 -1.84 16.07 -2.63
CA VAL A 144 -1.66 16.78 -1.36
C VAL A 144 -2.75 17.82 -1.07
N LYS A 145 -3.51 18.24 -2.09
CA LYS A 145 -4.58 19.26 -1.97
C LYS A 145 -5.99 18.68 -1.97
N ASP A 146 -6.14 17.42 -2.38
CA ASP A 146 -7.43 16.75 -2.51
C ASP A 146 -7.43 15.43 -1.73
N ASN A 147 -8.08 15.48 -0.57
CA ASN A 147 -8.32 14.33 0.29
C ASN A 147 -9.73 13.75 0.13
N SER A 148 -10.54 14.28 -0.79
CA SER A 148 -11.92 13.80 -1.02
C SER A 148 -11.96 12.44 -1.70
N LYS A 149 -10.83 12.03 -2.31
CA LYS A 149 -10.70 10.79 -3.06
C LYS A 149 -9.36 10.11 -2.81
N ARG A 150 -9.32 8.81 -3.07
CA ARG A 150 -8.14 7.96 -3.03
C ARG A 150 -7.99 7.21 -4.35
N PHE A 151 -6.76 7.02 -4.80
CA PHE A 151 -6.44 6.04 -5.83
C PHE A 151 -6.28 4.68 -5.19
N VAL A 152 -6.92 3.68 -5.78
CA VAL A 152 -6.84 2.27 -5.40
C VAL A 152 -6.33 1.50 -6.61
N ILE A 153 -5.20 0.82 -6.40
CA ILE A 153 -4.59 -0.06 -7.39
C ILE A 153 -4.78 -1.47 -6.90
N ILE A 154 -5.32 -2.35 -7.75
CA ILE A 154 -5.51 -3.76 -7.45
C ILE A 154 -4.59 -4.57 -8.36
N GLY A 155 -3.94 -5.59 -7.81
CA GLY A 155 -3.18 -6.57 -8.58
C GLY A 155 -3.42 -8.00 -8.07
N ASP A 156 -3.54 -8.95 -8.97
CA ASP A 156 -3.71 -10.37 -8.62
C ASP A 156 -2.33 -11.03 -8.45
N LEU A 157 -2.21 -11.94 -7.48
CA LEU A 157 -0.99 -12.74 -7.28
C LEU A 157 -0.80 -13.66 -8.50
N VAL A 158 0.41 -13.66 -9.07
CA VAL A 158 0.77 -14.51 -10.22
C VAL A 158 1.89 -15.50 -9.92
N GLY A 159 2.63 -15.32 -8.82
CA GLY A 159 3.67 -16.26 -8.42
C GLY A 159 4.31 -15.96 -7.07
N THR A 160 4.94 -16.97 -6.49
CA THR A 160 5.74 -16.86 -5.27
C THR A 160 7.06 -17.58 -5.48
N LYS A 161 8.16 -16.96 -5.08
CA LYS A 161 9.52 -17.51 -5.16
C LYS A 161 10.19 -17.38 -3.80
N ALA A 162 10.74 -18.47 -3.28
CA ALA A 162 11.60 -18.38 -2.11
C ALA A 162 12.86 -17.57 -2.45
N LYS A 163 13.26 -16.70 -1.54
CA LYS A 163 14.51 -15.96 -1.63
C LYS A 163 15.65 -16.95 -1.43
N LYS A 164 16.56 -17.03 -2.41
CA LYS A 164 17.75 -17.90 -2.35
C LYS A 164 18.79 -17.34 -1.39
#